data_AF-A0A2A2HVF1-F1
#
_entry.id   AF-A0A2A2HVF1-F1
#
_cell.length_a   1.000
_cell.length_b   1.000
_cell.length_c   1.000
_cell.angle_alpha   90.00
_cell.angle_beta   90.00
_cell.angle_gamma   90.00
#
_symmetry.space_group_name_H-M   'P 1'
#
loop_
_entity.id
_entity.type
_entity.pdbx_description
1 polymer ?
#
loop_
_entity_poly.entity_id
_entity_poly.type
_entity_poly.pdbx_seq_one_letter_code
_entity_poly.pdbx_strand_id
1 'polypeptide(L)'
;MLKNRLIIAGLVICLVLAAMPAVLSAASSQSQEISLSGGQQSTAPVTLGKSMSTTAVTNNIATKYWLELKAYPSSNTRSLWLYAGNGWRCLSNPSENIETSVQNAFANPDIFQVKVWYSGQKIVGLTVVTK
;
A
#
# COMPACT_ATOMS: atom_id res chain seq x y z
N MET A 1 -2.97 -41.59 34.16
CA MET A 1 -4.11 -41.43 33.23
C MET A 1 -3.59 -40.72 32.00
N LEU A 2 -3.54 -41.45 30.88
CA LEU A 2 -2.87 -41.04 29.65
C LEU A 2 -3.86 -40.28 28.74
N LYS A 3 -3.29 -39.32 27.99
CA LYS A 3 -3.57 -39.01 26.56
C LYS A 3 -4.29 -37.70 26.24
N ASN A 4 -3.46 -36.70 25.91
CA ASN A 4 -3.73 -35.66 24.90
C ASN A 4 -4.50 -36.23 23.70
N ARG A 5 -5.57 -35.55 23.30
CA ARG A 5 -6.11 -35.63 21.93
C ARG A 5 -6.38 -34.22 21.41
N LEU A 6 -5.39 -33.75 20.66
CA LEU A 6 -5.46 -32.73 19.62
C LEU A 6 -6.57 -33.12 18.64
N ILE A 7 -7.62 -32.30 18.49
CA ILE A 7 -8.58 -32.45 17.39
C ILE A 7 -8.48 -31.18 16.54
N ILE A 8 -7.80 -31.38 15.41
CA ILE A 8 -7.75 -30.49 14.25
C ILE A 8 -9.16 -30.39 13.69
N ALA A 9 -9.83 -29.27 13.94
CA ALA A 9 -11.13 -28.96 13.36
C ALA A 9 -10.95 -28.02 12.15
N GLY A 10 -11.03 -28.62 10.96
CA GLY A 10 -11.66 -28.03 9.77
C GLY A 10 -11.17 -26.67 9.27
N LEU A 11 -10.00 -26.64 8.62
CA LEU A 11 -9.67 -25.58 7.67
C LEU A 11 -10.11 -26.00 6.26
N VAL A 12 -11.41 -25.91 5.99
CA VAL A 12 -11.95 -25.90 4.62
C VAL A 12 -12.46 -24.49 4.40
N ILE A 13 -11.60 -23.63 3.85
CA ILE A 13 -12.00 -22.31 3.35
C ILE A 13 -11.65 -22.25 1.87
N CYS A 14 -12.72 -22.17 1.08
CA CYS A 14 -12.73 -22.18 -0.36
C CYS A 14 -11.91 -21.02 -0.93
N LEU A 15 -10.91 -21.35 -1.75
CA LEU A 15 -10.33 -20.44 -2.74
C LEU A 15 -11.39 -20.16 -3.81
N VAL A 16 -12.19 -19.12 -3.60
CA VAL A 16 -13.02 -18.56 -4.67
C VAL A 16 -12.11 -17.72 -5.58
N LEU A 17 -11.89 -18.25 -6.78
CA LEU A 17 -11.33 -17.55 -7.94
C LEU A 17 -12.07 -16.23 -8.16
N ALA A 18 -11.35 -15.10 -8.07
CA ALA A 18 -11.79 -13.86 -8.70
C ALA A 18 -11.10 -13.75 -10.06
N ALA A 19 -11.86 -14.07 -11.11
CA ALA A 19 -11.51 -13.84 -12.50
C ALA A 19 -11.21 -12.35 -12.73
N MET A 20 -10.03 -12.05 -13.25
CA MET A 20 -9.73 -10.73 -13.81
C MET A 20 -10.48 -10.58 -15.14
N PRO A 21 -11.25 -9.50 -15.37
CA PRO A 21 -11.85 -9.26 -16.68
C PRO A 21 -10.77 -8.87 -17.69
N ALA A 22 -10.65 -9.69 -18.74
CA ALA A 22 -9.93 -9.35 -19.95
C ALA A 22 -10.63 -8.16 -20.62
N VAL A 23 -9.98 -7.00 -20.70
CA VAL A 23 -10.41 -5.94 -21.61
C VAL A 23 -9.89 -6.30 -23.00
N LEU A 24 -10.72 -7.01 -23.74
CA LEU A 24 -10.66 -7.08 -25.20
C LEU A 24 -11.02 -5.68 -25.72
N SER A 25 -10.12 -5.01 -26.44
CA SER A 25 -10.49 -3.87 -27.27
C SER A 25 -10.01 -4.13 -28.69
N ALA A 26 -10.99 -4.34 -29.55
CA ALA A 26 -10.87 -4.41 -30.99
C ALA A 26 -11.72 -3.28 -31.59
N ALA A 27 -11.09 -2.44 -32.42
CA ALA A 27 -11.70 -1.59 -33.46
C ALA A 27 -10.53 -1.08 -34.31
N SER A 28 -10.19 -1.77 -35.40
CA SER A 28 -10.64 -1.50 -36.79
C SER A 28 -10.15 -0.18 -37.37
N SER A 29 -9.26 -0.31 -38.36
CA SER A 29 -8.67 0.72 -39.22
C SER A 29 -9.69 1.49 -40.07
N GLN A 30 -9.50 2.80 -40.27
CA GLN A 30 -9.44 3.42 -41.62
C GLN A 30 -9.08 4.92 -41.62
N SER A 31 -8.23 5.27 -42.60
CA SER A 31 -8.04 6.54 -43.34
C SER A 31 -7.70 7.82 -42.55
N GLN A 32 -6.48 8.34 -42.66
CA GLN A 32 -5.93 9.18 -43.77
C GLN A 32 -6.26 10.66 -43.54
N GLU A 33 -5.27 11.44 -43.10
CA GLU A 33 -5.04 12.79 -43.60
C GLU A 33 -3.62 13.25 -43.26
N ILE A 34 -2.85 13.51 -44.31
CA ILE A 34 -1.61 14.26 -44.28
C ILE A 34 -2.02 15.73 -44.35
N SER A 35 -1.52 16.55 -43.43
CA SER A 35 -1.28 17.96 -43.70
C SER A 35 -0.07 18.44 -42.90
N LEU A 36 0.96 18.80 -43.65
CA LEU A 36 2.13 19.53 -43.19
C LEU A 36 1.79 21.03 -43.15
N SER A 37 2.41 21.69 -42.17
CA SER A 37 2.83 23.10 -42.16
C SER A 37 1.99 24.07 -41.33
N GLY A 38 2.72 24.89 -40.57
CA GLY A 38 2.28 26.24 -40.19
C GLY A 38 2.16 26.43 -38.69
N GLY A 39 3.25 26.85 -38.05
CA GLY A 39 3.29 27.06 -36.61
C GLY A 39 2.38 28.19 -36.14
N GLN A 40 1.89 28.04 -34.91
CA GLN A 40 1.57 29.15 -34.02
C GLN A 40 1.80 28.67 -32.59
N GLN A 41 3.00 28.97 -32.10
CA GLN A 41 3.37 28.91 -30.70
C GLN A 41 2.50 29.92 -29.94
N SER A 42 1.41 29.44 -29.35
CA SER A 42 0.59 30.20 -28.41
C SER A 42 1.13 29.92 -27.01
N THR A 43 1.78 30.93 -26.43
CA THR A 43 2.26 30.95 -25.04
C THR A 43 1.08 31.00 -24.07
N ALA A 44 0.42 29.87 -23.87
CA ALA A 44 -0.37 29.66 -22.66
C ALA A 44 0.59 29.27 -21.52
N PRO A 45 0.47 29.87 -20.32
CA PRO A 45 1.24 29.39 -19.18
C PRO A 45 0.82 27.94 -18.92
N VAL A 46 1.75 27.01 -19.12
CA VAL A 46 1.61 25.62 -18.67
C VAL A 46 1.50 25.69 -17.16
N THR A 47 0.29 25.84 -16.66
CA THR A 47 0.01 25.72 -15.24
C THR A 47 0.23 24.25 -14.93
N LEU A 48 1.45 23.94 -14.47
CA LEU A 48 1.76 22.67 -13.85
C LEU A 48 0.90 22.59 -12.58
N GLY A 49 -0.36 22.21 -12.77
CA GLY A 49 -1.31 21.98 -11.71
C GLY A 49 -0.80 20.80 -10.90
N LYS A 50 0.05 21.07 -9.92
CA LYS A 50 0.37 20.09 -8.88
C LYS A 50 -0.94 19.83 -8.15
N SER A 51 -1.59 18.74 -8.50
CA SER A 51 -2.80 18.27 -7.83
C SER A 51 -2.48 18.12 -6.34
N MET A 52 -2.97 19.07 -5.54
CA MET A 52 -2.88 19.03 -4.09
C MET A 52 -3.94 18.03 -3.64
N SER A 53 -3.53 16.82 -3.28
CA SER A 53 -4.44 15.82 -2.72
C SER A 53 -4.99 16.35 -1.39
N THR A 54 -6.31 16.59 -1.33
CA THR A 54 -7.03 17.03 -0.12
C THR A 54 -7.50 15.85 0.74
N THR A 55 -6.95 14.65 0.52
CA THR A 55 -7.38 13.46 1.28
C THR A 55 -7.09 13.64 2.76
N ALA A 56 -8.13 13.44 3.58
CA ALA A 56 -8.04 13.57 5.02
C ALA A 56 -6.98 12.62 5.60
N VAL A 57 -6.18 13.13 6.54
CA VAL A 57 -5.21 12.34 7.30
C VAL A 57 -5.88 11.82 8.55
N THR A 58 -5.81 10.52 8.78
CA THR A 58 -6.31 9.83 9.98
C THR A 58 -5.14 9.30 10.80
N ASN A 59 -5.29 9.23 12.12
CA ASN A 59 -4.32 8.57 13.00
C ASN A 59 -4.94 7.34 13.71
N ASN A 60 -4.11 6.33 13.99
CA ASN A 60 -4.47 5.17 14.80
C ASN A 60 -3.22 4.52 15.40
N ILE A 61 -3.42 3.58 16.33
CA ILE A 61 -2.37 2.69 16.83
C ILE A 61 -2.32 1.45 15.94
N ALA A 62 -1.14 1.07 15.49
CA ALA A 62 -0.96 -0.16 14.73
C ALA A 62 -1.01 -1.38 15.66
N THR A 63 -1.76 -2.41 15.27
CA THR A 63 -1.93 -3.64 16.08
C THR A 63 -1.24 -4.86 15.47
N LYS A 64 -0.86 -4.78 14.19
CA LYS A 64 -0.09 -5.82 13.48
C LYS A 64 0.89 -5.15 12.53
N TYR A 65 1.97 -5.85 12.19
CA TYR A 65 2.89 -5.42 11.14
C TYR A 65 3.24 -6.57 10.21
N TRP A 66 3.63 -6.23 8.98
CA TRP A 66 4.28 -7.13 8.03
C TRP A 66 5.34 -6.34 7.28
N LEU A 67 6.59 -6.80 7.37
CA LEU A 67 7.69 -6.28 6.55
C LEU A 67 7.87 -7.14 5.30
N GLU A 68 7.82 -6.51 4.13
CA GLU A 68 8.25 -7.15 2.89
C GLU A 68 9.78 -7.20 2.83
N LEU A 69 10.34 -8.41 2.88
CA LEU A 69 11.80 -8.61 2.78
C LEU A 69 12.31 -8.43 1.34
N LYS A 70 11.45 -8.71 0.36
CA LYS A 70 11.66 -8.45 -1.06
C LYS A 70 10.47 -7.68 -1.58
N ALA A 71 10.71 -6.72 -2.47
CA ALA A 71 9.63 -6.00 -3.12
C ALA A 71 8.72 -6.97 -3.88
N TYR A 72 7.41 -6.79 -3.74
CA TYR A 72 6.42 -7.52 -4.52
C TYR A 72 5.35 -6.57 -5.08
N PRO A 73 5.09 -6.58 -6.41
CA PRO A 73 5.92 -7.21 -7.44
C PRO A 73 7.37 -6.72 -7.41
N SER A 74 8.30 -7.49 -7.95
CA SER A 74 9.75 -7.21 -7.87
C SER A 74 10.16 -5.89 -8.52
N SER A 75 9.30 -5.29 -9.34
CA SER A 75 9.49 -3.97 -9.93
C SER A 75 9.29 -2.80 -8.94
N ASN A 76 8.74 -3.05 -7.76
CA ASN A 76 8.46 -2.02 -6.77
C ASN A 76 9.58 -1.87 -5.72
N THR A 77 9.39 -0.93 -4.80
CA THR A 77 10.15 -0.89 -3.55
C THR A 77 9.50 -1.80 -2.52
N ARG A 78 10.31 -2.38 -1.64
CA ARG A 78 9.81 -3.09 -0.45
C ARG A 78 8.93 -2.18 0.40
N SER A 79 7.94 -2.77 1.07
CA SER A 79 6.99 -2.04 1.89
C SER A 79 6.94 -2.54 3.33
N LEU A 80 6.74 -1.61 4.26
CA LEU A 80 6.29 -1.91 5.62
C LEU A 80 4.78 -1.72 5.69
N TRP A 81 4.07 -2.76 6.10
CA TRP A 81 2.64 -2.76 6.29
C TRP A 81 2.29 -2.70 7.77
N LEU A 82 1.38 -1.80 8.14
CA LEU A 82 0.86 -1.64 9.50
C LEU A 82 -0.66 -1.75 9.47
N TYR A 83 -1.22 -2.59 10.34
CA TYR A 83 -2.67 -2.72 10.49
C TYR A 83 -3.19 -1.66 11.46
N ALA A 84 -3.85 -0.63 10.95
CA ALA A 84 -4.31 0.54 11.71
C ALA A 84 -5.66 1.04 11.18
N GLY A 85 -6.59 1.34 12.10
CA GLY A 85 -7.96 1.73 11.76
C GLY A 85 -8.64 0.69 10.86
N ASN A 86 -8.61 -0.57 11.31
CA ASN A 86 -9.27 -1.72 10.68
C ASN A 86 -8.81 -2.03 9.24
N GLY A 87 -7.61 -1.59 8.84
CA GLY A 87 -7.06 -1.88 7.51
C GLY A 87 -5.53 -1.82 7.47
N TRP A 88 -4.96 -2.44 6.44
CA TRP A 88 -3.52 -2.38 6.17
C TRP A 88 -3.13 -1.04 5.54
N ARG A 89 -2.06 -0.45 6.05
CA ARG A 89 -1.47 0.81 5.58
C ARG A 89 -0.02 0.53 5.17
N CYS A 90 0.41 1.09 4.07
CA CYS A 90 1.72 0.87 3.46
C CYS A 90 2.63 2.10 3.64
N LEU A 91 3.85 1.84 4.12
CA LEU A 91 4.99 2.73 3.99
C LEU A 91 5.94 2.12 2.96
N SER A 92 6.03 2.75 1.79
CA SER A 92 6.93 2.32 0.73
C SER A 92 8.37 2.74 1.02
N ASN A 93 9.32 1.87 0.70
CA ASN A 93 10.76 2.08 0.90
C ASN A 93 11.12 2.58 2.31
N PRO A 94 10.73 1.85 3.38
CA PRO A 94 11.13 2.22 4.73
C PRO A 94 12.66 2.24 4.87
N SER A 95 13.18 3.02 5.81
CA SER A 95 14.59 2.95 6.20
C SER A 95 14.78 1.83 7.23
N GLU A 96 15.99 1.28 7.30
CA GLU A 96 16.33 0.24 8.29
C GLU A 96 16.02 0.69 9.72
N ASN A 97 16.30 1.96 10.06
CA ASN A 97 15.97 2.53 11.37
C ASN A 97 14.47 2.47 11.69
N ILE A 98 13.61 2.74 10.71
CA ILE A 98 12.15 2.67 10.88
C ILE A 98 11.74 1.22 11.13
N GLU A 99 12.28 0.28 10.35
CA GLU A 99 11.96 -1.15 10.52
C GLU A 99 12.39 -1.67 11.87
N THR A 100 13.64 -1.44 12.27
CA THR A 100 14.15 -1.89 13.56
C THR A 100 13.33 -1.28 14.70
N SER A 101 12.99 0.00 14.61
CA SER A 101 12.16 0.67 15.63
C SER A 101 10.77 0.05 15.74
N VAL A 102 10.12 -0.23 14.61
CA VAL A 102 8.79 -0.86 14.58
C VAL A 102 8.86 -2.30 15.07
N GLN A 103 9.83 -3.09 14.60
CA GLN A 103 10.03 -4.46 15.03
C GLN A 103 10.27 -4.54 16.54
N ASN A 104 11.13 -3.67 17.09
CA ASN A 104 11.37 -3.59 18.53
C ASN A 104 10.11 -3.21 19.30
N ALA A 105 9.29 -2.30 18.78
CA ALA A 105 8.02 -1.94 19.39
C ALA A 105 7.05 -3.13 19.47
N PHE A 106 6.93 -3.89 18.38
CA PHE A 106 6.08 -5.09 18.34
C PHE A 106 6.66 -6.27 19.13
N ALA A 107 7.98 -6.33 19.32
CA ALA A 107 8.63 -7.31 20.19
C ALA A 107 8.43 -6.99 21.69
N ASN A 108 8.19 -5.72 22.04
CA ASN A 108 7.99 -5.26 23.41
C ASN A 108 6.65 -4.51 23.54
N PRO A 109 5.52 -5.18 23.28
CA PRO A 109 4.22 -4.53 23.15
C PRO A 109 3.72 -3.92 24.47
N ASP A 110 4.24 -4.33 25.62
CA ASP A 110 3.86 -3.74 26.92
C ASP A 110 4.53 -2.39 27.18
N ILE A 111 5.66 -2.11 26.51
CA ILE A 111 6.46 -0.90 26.71
C ILE A 111 6.16 0.13 25.63
N PHE A 112 6.05 -0.32 24.38
CA PHE A 112 5.94 0.57 23.23
C PHE A 112 4.62 0.43 22.49
N GLN A 113 4.25 1.48 21.77
CA GLN A 113 3.18 1.49 20.79
C GLN A 113 3.59 2.25 19.53
N VAL A 114 3.10 1.79 18.38
CA VAL A 114 3.33 2.44 17.09
C VAL A 114 2.11 3.29 16.74
N LYS A 115 2.25 4.61 16.75
CA LYS A 115 1.23 5.55 16.28
C LYS A 115 1.48 5.85 14.80
N VAL A 116 0.43 5.79 13.99
CA VAL A 116 0.52 5.92 12.53
C VAL A 116 -0.45 6.98 12.05
N TRP A 117 0.00 7.84 11.15
CA TRP A 117 -0.82 8.76 10.37
C TRP A 117 -0.86 8.28 8.93
N TYR A 118 -2.06 8.21 8.35
CA TYR A 118 -2.26 7.71 6.99
C TYR A 118 -3.37 8.46 6.26
N SER A 119 -3.27 8.47 4.93
CA SER A 119 -4.29 8.98 4.01
C SER A 119 -4.66 7.83 3.06
N GLY A 120 -5.88 7.31 3.20
CA GLY A 120 -6.25 6.06 2.54
C GLY A 120 -5.31 4.93 2.96
N GLN A 121 -4.73 4.19 2.02
CA GLN A 121 -3.80 3.10 2.32
C GLN A 121 -2.36 3.58 2.57
N LYS A 122 -2.03 4.85 2.33
CA LYS A 122 -0.65 5.34 2.40
C LYS A 122 -0.33 5.89 3.78
N ILE A 123 0.75 5.41 4.39
CA ILE A 123 1.33 5.99 5.59
C ILE A 123 2.01 7.30 5.20
N VAL A 124 1.67 8.38 5.91
CA VAL A 124 2.27 9.72 5.76
C VAL A 124 3.14 10.12 6.94
N GLY A 125 3.02 9.40 8.06
CA GLY A 125 3.91 9.54 9.21
C GLY A 125 3.74 8.37 10.17
N LEU A 126 4.78 8.06 10.93
CA LEU A 126 4.69 7.13 12.05
C LEU A 126 5.62 7.58 13.18
N THR A 127 5.30 7.14 14.39
CA THR A 127 6.19 7.28 15.53
C THR A 127 6.06 6.08 16.44
N VAL A 128 7.16 5.71 17.09
CA VAL A 128 7.19 4.73 18.17
C VAL A 128 7.27 5.54 19.46
N VAL A 129 6.33 5.30 20.36
CA VAL A 129 6.28 5.97 21.67
C VAL A 129 6.17 4.93 22.77
N THR A 130 6.62 5.29 23.96
CA THR A 130 6.31 4.54 25.18
C THR A 130 4.81 4.67 25.50
N LYS A 131 4.24 3.63 26.08
CA LYS A 131 2.86 3.63 26.58
C LYS A 131 2.71 4.48 27.84
#